data_AF-A0AA35SBY9-F1
#
_entry.id   AF-A0AA35SBY9-F1
#
_cell.length_a   1.000
_cell.length_b   1.000
_cell.length_c   1.000
_cell.angle_alpha   90.00
_cell.angle_beta   90.00
_cell.angle_gamma   90.00
#
_symmetry.space_group_name_H-M   'P 1'
#
loop_
_entity.id
_entity.type
_entity.pdbx_description
1 polymer ?
#
loop_
_entity_poly.entity_id
_entity_poly.type
_entity_poly.pdbx_seq_one_letter_code
_entity_poly.pdbx_strand_id
1 'polypeptide(L)'
;MLEAVGLWTAPQEVYQDRTYRYLVAGEALDWLTLAERLCPEIEDFIPPVDLERLLFEGGLPEDVTPEEFKNWMGGNKHRAYLNYWYGVVVEEALQQAVEDDVRKREKARCYPDHEDMVEEAFTHLYAKPRAQLLKEFRKEAKIASHEPLSLADCKEFTYWLSKLRFNLWDPARVASDTRKGMRYLNHLEQVPGPLLAEEVGV
;
A
#
# COMPACT_ATOMS: atom_id res chain seq x y z
N MET A 1 2.79 -8.50 20.70
CA MET A 1 2.97 -8.46 19.23
C MET A 1 3.81 -7.27 18.77
N LEU A 2 3.40 -6.03 19.05
CA LEU A 2 4.10 -4.82 18.56
C LEU A 2 5.56 -4.69 19.03
N GLU A 3 5.87 -5.15 20.25
CA GLU A 3 7.25 -5.24 20.73
C GLU A 3 8.10 -6.23 19.90
N ALA A 4 7.51 -7.35 19.47
CA ALA A 4 8.19 -8.33 18.62
C ALA A 4 8.47 -7.74 17.23
N VAL A 5 7.53 -6.96 16.67
CA VAL A 5 7.76 -6.17 15.46
C VAL A 5 8.92 -5.19 15.66
N GLY A 6 8.99 -4.52 16.83
CA GLY A 6 10.07 -3.62 17.23
C GLY A 6 11.45 -4.29 17.32
N LEU A 7 11.50 -5.56 17.74
CA LEU A 7 12.73 -6.34 17.87
C LEU A 7 13.16 -7.07 16.58
N TRP A 8 12.26 -7.18 15.60
CA TRP A 8 12.52 -7.96 14.39
C TRP A 8 13.62 -7.37 13.50
N THR A 9 14.68 -8.11 13.20
CA THR A 9 15.84 -7.57 12.45
C THR A 9 15.91 -8.05 11.00
N ALA A 10 15.24 -9.15 10.65
CA ALA A 10 15.31 -9.71 9.30
C ALA A 10 14.47 -8.87 8.32
N PRO A 11 15.03 -8.39 7.19
CA PRO A 11 14.27 -7.64 6.18
C PRO A 11 13.37 -8.54 5.33
N GLN A 12 13.71 -9.84 5.25
CA GLN A 12 12.95 -10.88 4.58
C GLN A 12 13.29 -12.24 5.18
N GLU A 13 12.40 -13.21 5.01
CA GLU A 13 12.64 -14.62 5.37
C GLU A 13 11.84 -15.58 4.50
N VAL A 14 12.19 -16.87 4.55
CA VAL A 14 11.39 -17.95 3.97
C VAL A 14 10.82 -18.78 5.11
N TYR A 15 9.49 -18.88 5.19
CA TYR A 15 8.79 -19.64 6.21
C TYR A 15 7.64 -20.42 5.58
N GLN A 16 7.58 -21.73 5.83
CA GLN A 16 6.58 -22.65 5.25
C GLN A 16 6.44 -22.49 3.72
N ASP A 17 7.57 -22.54 3.00
CA ASP A 17 7.66 -22.38 1.54
C ASP A 17 7.15 -21.03 0.97
N ARG A 18 6.78 -20.07 1.84
CA ARG A 18 6.45 -18.70 1.46
C ARG A 18 7.60 -17.76 1.78
N THR A 19 7.93 -16.89 0.82
CA THR A 19 8.88 -15.80 1.03
C THR A 19 8.15 -14.58 1.56
N TYR A 20 8.52 -14.11 2.74
CA TYR A 20 8.01 -12.88 3.34
C TYR A 20 9.05 -11.78 3.17
N ARG A 21 8.67 -10.66 2.53
CA ARG A 21 9.52 -9.47 2.39
C ARG A 21 8.90 -8.34 3.21
N TYR A 22 9.51 -8.05 4.37
CA TYR A 22 9.00 -7.06 5.32
C TYR A 22 9.47 -5.65 5.00
N LEU A 23 10.68 -5.52 4.45
CA LEU A 23 11.29 -4.23 4.17
C LEU A 23 11.39 -3.99 2.66
N VAL A 24 10.42 -3.23 2.14
CA VAL A 24 10.34 -2.83 0.73
C VAL A 24 11.49 -1.89 0.40
N ALA A 25 12.25 -2.22 -0.65
CA ALA A 25 13.44 -1.51 -1.11
C ALA A 25 14.47 -1.19 0.00
N GLY A 26 14.48 -1.94 1.11
CA GLY A 26 15.36 -1.70 2.25
C GLY A 26 15.01 -0.47 3.12
N GLU A 27 13.86 0.18 2.89
CA GLU A 27 13.51 1.45 3.54
C GLU A 27 12.10 1.52 4.12
N ALA A 28 11.15 0.80 3.52
CA ALA A 28 9.72 0.88 3.84
C ALA A 28 9.25 -0.41 4.51
N LEU A 29 8.83 -0.32 5.78
CA LEU A 29 8.41 -1.46 6.58
C LEU A 29 6.93 -1.77 6.35
N ASP A 30 6.68 -2.87 5.65
CA ASP A 30 5.39 -3.54 5.57
C ASP A 30 5.13 -4.32 6.86
N TRP A 31 4.65 -3.59 7.87
CA TRP A 31 4.45 -4.13 9.21
C TRP A 31 3.29 -5.14 9.28
N LEU A 32 2.31 -5.06 8.37
CA LEU A 32 1.19 -6.00 8.32
C LEU A 32 1.63 -7.38 7.81
N THR A 33 2.52 -7.43 6.82
CA THR A 33 3.11 -8.71 6.40
C THR A 33 3.93 -9.34 7.53
N LEU A 34 4.59 -8.53 8.36
CA LEU A 34 5.27 -9.01 9.55
C LEU A 34 4.29 -9.45 10.65
N ALA A 35 3.20 -8.72 10.83
CA ALA A 35 2.12 -9.10 11.76
C ALA A 35 1.51 -10.44 11.34
N GLU A 36 1.15 -10.61 10.07
CA GLU A 36 0.65 -11.87 9.49
C GLU A 36 1.58 -13.05 9.82
N ARG A 37 2.90 -12.85 9.69
CA ARG A 37 3.87 -13.89 10.03
C ARG A 37 3.88 -14.23 11.53
N LEU A 38 3.76 -13.24 12.39
CA LEU A 38 3.91 -13.39 13.84
C LEU A 38 2.62 -13.88 14.52
N CYS A 39 1.46 -13.55 13.96
CA CYS A 39 0.16 -13.83 14.55
C CYS A 39 -0.09 -15.32 14.87
N PRO A 40 0.25 -16.30 13.99
CA PRO A 40 0.08 -17.71 14.31
C PRO A 40 0.85 -18.19 15.55
N GLU A 41 1.96 -17.53 15.90
CA GLU A 41 2.78 -17.90 17.08
C GLU A 41 2.16 -17.40 18.39
N ILE A 42 1.17 -16.50 18.31
CA ILE A 42 0.54 -15.83 19.46
C ILE A 42 -0.99 -15.89 19.43
N GLU A 43 -1.56 -16.71 18.54
CA GLU A 43 -3.01 -16.83 18.30
C GLU A 43 -3.78 -17.16 19.59
N ASP A 44 -3.21 -18.00 20.45
CA ASP A 44 -3.79 -18.36 21.76
C ASP A 44 -3.90 -17.19 22.75
N PHE A 45 -3.22 -16.07 22.49
CA PHE A 45 -3.15 -14.91 23.39
C PHE A 45 -3.94 -13.69 22.89
N ILE A 46 -4.51 -13.74 21.69
CA ILE A 46 -5.22 -12.61 21.07
C ILE A 46 -6.67 -13.02 20.76
N PRO A 47 -7.69 -12.22 21.14
CA PRO A 47 -9.05 -12.48 20.72
C PRO A 47 -9.17 -12.58 19.18
N PRO A 48 -9.90 -13.57 18.64
CA PRO A 48 -10.01 -13.74 17.18
C PRO A 48 -10.50 -12.50 16.43
N VAL A 49 -11.37 -11.70 17.06
CA VAL A 49 -11.90 -10.44 16.50
C VAL A 49 -10.78 -9.40 16.33
N ASP A 50 -9.88 -9.29 17.30
CA ASP A 50 -8.74 -8.36 17.22
C ASP A 50 -7.72 -8.83 16.18
N LEU A 51 -7.56 -10.14 16.02
CA LEU A 51 -6.71 -10.71 14.99
C LEU A 51 -7.25 -10.43 13.58
N GLU A 52 -8.55 -10.63 13.37
CA GLU A 52 -9.21 -10.35 12.10
C GLU A 52 -9.13 -8.85 11.75
N ARG A 53 -9.47 -7.98 12.71
CA ARG A 53 -9.34 -6.53 12.56
C ARG A 53 -7.92 -6.10 12.20
N LEU A 54 -6.92 -6.69 12.85
CA LEU A 54 -5.52 -6.38 12.56
C LEU A 54 -5.10 -6.83 11.15
N LEU A 55 -5.41 -8.07 10.77
CA LEU A 55 -4.91 -8.66 9.53
C LEU A 55 -5.65 -8.19 8.29
N PHE A 56 -6.96 -7.89 8.40
CA PHE A 56 -7.79 -7.51 7.26
C PHE A 56 -8.08 -6.01 7.19
N GLU A 57 -8.26 -5.34 8.33
CA GLU A 57 -8.52 -3.89 8.35
C GLU A 57 -7.25 -3.07 8.60
N GLY A 58 -6.15 -3.72 8.99
CA GLY A 58 -4.95 -3.02 9.45
C GLY A 58 -5.15 -2.25 10.75
N GLY A 59 -6.25 -2.51 11.45
CA GLY A 59 -6.65 -1.81 12.66
C GLY A 59 -5.85 -2.29 13.87
N LEU A 60 -5.22 -1.36 14.58
CA LEU A 60 -4.67 -1.67 15.90
C LEU A 60 -5.81 -1.91 16.89
N PRO A 61 -5.58 -2.69 17.96
CA PRO A 61 -6.51 -2.77 19.08
C PRO A 61 -6.88 -1.36 19.60
N GLU A 62 -8.14 -1.15 19.98
CA GLU A 62 -8.70 0.16 20.36
C GLU A 62 -7.95 0.85 21.52
N ASP A 63 -7.26 0.07 22.34
CA ASP A 63 -6.48 0.51 23.48
C ASP A 63 -5.08 1.05 23.11
N VAL A 64 -4.64 0.89 21.86
CA VAL A 64 -3.30 1.32 21.42
C VAL A 64 -3.35 2.73 20.82
N THR A 65 -2.70 3.68 21.49
CA THR A 65 -2.51 5.02 20.95
C THR A 65 -1.40 5.08 19.89
N PRO A 66 -1.42 6.06 18.97
CA PRO A 66 -0.32 6.25 18.01
C PRO A 66 1.05 6.49 18.68
N GLU A 67 1.06 7.10 19.86
CA GLU A 67 2.29 7.34 20.63
C GLU A 67 2.87 6.03 21.19
N GLU A 68 2.02 5.15 21.74
CA GLU A 68 2.42 3.82 22.19
C GLU A 68 2.92 2.95 21.04
N PHE A 69 2.22 2.96 19.90
CA PHE A 69 2.65 2.27 18.69
C PHE A 69 4.06 2.71 18.25
N LYS A 70 4.31 4.02 18.22
CA LYS A 70 5.62 4.58 17.91
C LYS A 70 6.69 4.15 18.93
N ASN A 71 6.36 4.15 20.22
CA ASN A 71 7.29 3.78 21.29
C ASN A 71 7.69 2.30 21.20
N TRP A 72 6.72 1.40 20.96
CA TRP A 72 7.00 -0.04 20.83
C TRP A 72 7.75 -0.40 19.55
N MET A 73 7.45 0.27 18.44
CA MET A 73 8.20 0.06 17.19
C MET A 73 9.62 0.63 17.27
N GLY A 74 9.81 1.73 18.01
CA GLY A 74 11.03 2.50 18.04
C GLY A 74 11.18 3.43 16.83
N GLY A 75 11.97 4.50 16.99
CA GLY A 75 12.03 5.61 16.04
C GLY A 75 12.40 5.23 14.60
N ASN A 76 13.35 4.30 14.42
CA ASN A 76 13.80 3.87 13.09
C ASN A 76 12.73 3.05 12.35
N LYS A 77 12.08 2.09 13.02
CA LYS A 77 11.01 1.29 12.41
C LYS A 77 9.75 2.09 12.21
N HIS A 78 9.43 3.01 13.12
CA HIS A 78 8.33 3.95 12.90
C HIS A 78 8.58 4.80 11.64
N ARG A 79 9.81 5.28 11.40
CA ARG A 79 10.15 5.98 10.15
C ARG A 79 9.96 5.06 8.94
N ALA A 80 10.44 3.82 9.01
CA ALA A 80 10.26 2.84 7.94
C ALA A 80 8.77 2.53 7.68
N TYR A 81 7.95 2.46 8.73
CA TYR A 81 6.50 2.33 8.61
C TYR A 81 5.88 3.52 7.90
N LEU A 82 6.26 4.76 8.26
CA LEU A 82 5.78 5.95 7.55
C LEU A 82 6.21 5.95 6.07
N ASN A 83 7.41 5.47 5.76
CA ASN A 83 7.85 5.30 4.37
C ASN A 83 6.93 4.32 3.62
N TYR A 84 6.52 3.22 4.25
CA TYR A 84 5.57 2.28 3.65
C TYR A 84 4.17 2.90 3.50
N TRP A 85 3.66 3.54 4.55
CA TRP A 85 2.35 4.18 4.52
C TRP A 85 2.25 5.23 3.42
N TYR A 86 3.19 6.17 3.35
CA TYR A 86 3.16 7.23 2.35
C TYR A 86 3.63 6.78 0.96
N GLY A 87 4.61 5.89 0.89
CA GLY A 87 5.24 5.49 -0.37
C GLY A 87 4.57 4.30 -1.06
N VAL A 88 3.75 3.52 -0.33
CA VAL A 88 2.99 2.41 -0.91
C VAL A 88 1.50 2.68 -0.77
N VAL A 89 0.96 2.67 0.45
CA VAL A 89 -0.51 2.70 0.67
C VAL A 89 -1.15 3.99 0.12
N VAL A 90 -0.62 5.16 0.49
CA VAL A 90 -1.13 6.45 0.00
C VAL A 90 -0.86 6.64 -1.49
N GLU A 91 0.24 6.09 -2.01
CA GLU A 91 0.58 6.18 -3.42
C GLU A 91 -0.38 5.33 -4.29
N GLU A 92 -0.75 4.13 -3.85
CA GLU A 92 -1.78 3.30 -4.50
C GLU A 92 -3.14 3.99 -4.50
N ALA A 93 -3.54 4.55 -3.35
CA ALA A 93 -4.78 5.31 -3.26
C ALA A 93 -4.78 6.55 -4.16
N LEU A 94 -3.64 7.22 -4.29
CA LEU A 94 -3.48 8.34 -5.23
C LEU A 94 -3.64 7.87 -6.69
N GLN A 95 -3.03 6.74 -7.06
CA GLN A 95 -3.18 6.17 -8.40
C GLN A 95 -4.65 5.90 -8.72
N GLN A 96 -5.37 5.23 -7.80
CA GLN A 96 -6.80 4.98 -7.92
C GLN A 96 -7.63 6.27 -8.00
N ALA A 97 -7.34 7.27 -7.16
CA ALA A 97 -8.04 8.55 -7.17
C ALA A 97 -7.86 9.33 -8.49
N VAL A 98 -6.71 9.18 -9.16
CA VAL A 98 -6.46 9.81 -10.47
C VAL A 98 -7.11 9.01 -11.59
N GLU A 99 -7.03 7.68 -11.54
CA GLU A 99 -7.73 6.79 -12.46
C GLU A 99 -9.24 7.04 -12.44
N ASP A 100 -9.84 7.19 -11.25
CA ASP A 100 -11.25 7.54 -11.10
C ASP A 100 -11.62 8.88 -11.72
N ASP A 101 -10.74 9.88 -11.65
CA ASP A 101 -10.97 11.17 -12.28
C ASP A 101 -10.95 11.07 -13.82
N VAL A 102 -10.04 10.25 -14.36
CA VAL A 102 -9.99 9.93 -15.79
C VAL A 102 -11.27 9.19 -16.20
N ARG A 103 -11.65 8.17 -15.43
CA ARG A 103 -12.88 7.38 -15.64
C ARG A 103 -14.13 8.27 -15.64
N LYS A 104 -14.26 9.19 -14.68
CA LYS A 104 -15.38 10.13 -14.61
C LYS A 104 -15.42 11.06 -15.82
N ARG A 105 -14.26 11.54 -16.30
CA ARG A 105 -14.17 12.42 -17.47
C ARG A 105 -14.62 11.73 -18.76
N GLU A 106 -14.18 10.49 -18.97
CA GLU A 106 -14.56 9.72 -20.16
C GLU A 106 -16.01 9.23 -20.11
N LYS A 107 -16.53 8.85 -18.93
CA LYS A 107 -17.96 8.57 -18.74
C LYS A 107 -18.82 9.80 -19.08
N ALA A 108 -18.39 11.01 -18.72
CA ALA A 108 -19.07 12.24 -19.10
C ALA A 108 -19.06 12.50 -20.62
N ARG A 109 -18.15 11.85 -21.36
CA ARG A 109 -18.08 11.84 -22.84
C ARG A 109 -18.78 10.65 -23.48
N CYS A 110 -19.44 9.80 -22.69
CA CYS A 110 -20.10 8.57 -23.13
C CYS A 110 -19.13 7.51 -23.72
N TYR A 111 -17.85 7.54 -23.36
CA TYR A 111 -16.91 6.48 -23.73
C TYR A 111 -16.93 5.32 -22.72
N PRO A 112 -16.74 4.06 -23.17
CA PRO A 112 -16.64 2.90 -22.29
C PRO A 112 -15.33 2.89 -21.49
N ASP A 113 -15.34 2.16 -20.38
CA ASP A 113 -14.14 1.89 -19.56
C ASP A 113 -13.14 1.03 -20.34
N HIS A 114 -11.84 1.35 -20.28
CA HIS A 114 -10.79 0.69 -21.05
C HIS A 114 -9.40 0.89 -20.41
N GLU A 115 -8.45 0.00 -20.69
CA GLU A 115 -7.13 -0.02 -20.05
C GLU A 115 -6.30 1.25 -20.29
N ASP A 116 -6.54 2.00 -21.37
CA ASP A 116 -5.80 3.25 -21.65
C ASP A 116 -6.04 4.33 -20.57
N MET A 117 -7.12 4.20 -19.77
CA MET A 117 -7.36 5.07 -18.62
C MET A 117 -6.27 4.96 -17.55
N VAL A 118 -5.78 3.75 -17.31
CA VAL A 118 -4.68 3.50 -16.37
C VAL A 118 -3.40 4.13 -16.91
N GLU A 119 -3.14 3.98 -18.21
CA GLU A 119 -1.99 4.57 -18.86
C GLU A 119 -2.02 6.10 -18.83
N GLU A 120 -3.20 6.72 -18.99
CA GLU A 120 -3.40 8.16 -18.83
C GLU A 120 -3.15 8.61 -17.38
N ALA A 121 -3.69 7.90 -16.39
CA ALA A 121 -3.51 8.22 -14.98
C ALA A 121 -2.02 8.18 -14.57
N PHE A 122 -1.29 7.16 -15.03
CA PHE A 122 0.15 7.05 -14.81
C PHE A 122 0.92 8.16 -15.53
N THR A 123 0.53 8.49 -16.76
CA THR A 123 1.15 9.60 -17.49
C THR A 123 0.94 10.93 -16.75
N HIS A 124 -0.25 11.16 -16.19
CA HIS A 124 -0.52 12.35 -15.37
C HIS A 124 0.34 12.41 -14.10
N LEU A 125 0.52 11.28 -13.40
CA LEU A 125 1.25 11.21 -12.14
C LEU A 125 2.77 11.16 -12.30
N TYR A 126 3.29 10.54 -13.36
CA TYR A 126 4.71 10.19 -13.49
C TYR A 126 5.32 10.61 -14.84
N ALA A 127 4.58 11.36 -15.66
CA ALA A 127 4.96 11.81 -17.01
C ALA A 127 5.26 10.68 -18.02
N LYS A 128 4.92 9.42 -17.68
CA LYS A 128 5.12 8.24 -18.53
C LYS A 128 3.98 7.23 -18.36
N PRO A 129 3.67 6.43 -19.39
CA PRO A 129 2.73 5.32 -19.27
C PRO A 129 3.24 4.25 -18.29
N ARG A 130 2.31 3.56 -17.63
CA ARG A 130 2.55 2.43 -16.71
C ARG A 130 3.39 1.35 -17.36
N ALA A 131 3.09 0.96 -18.60
CA ALA A 131 3.85 -0.06 -19.32
C ALA A 131 5.35 0.31 -19.45
N GLN A 132 5.66 1.58 -19.71
CA GLN A 132 7.05 2.05 -19.78
C GLN A 132 7.70 2.07 -18.40
N LEU A 133 7.02 2.60 -17.39
CA LEU A 133 7.51 2.65 -16.01
C LEU A 133 7.81 1.26 -15.46
N LEU A 134 6.94 0.29 -15.74
CA LEU A 134 7.15 -1.08 -15.31
C LEU A 134 8.37 -1.72 -15.98
N LYS A 135 8.62 -1.41 -17.26
CA LYS A 135 9.82 -1.86 -17.97
C LYS A 135 11.10 -1.24 -17.37
N GLU A 136 11.05 0.04 -17.00
CA GLU A 136 12.16 0.73 -16.33
C GLU A 136 12.43 0.11 -14.96
N PHE A 137 11.39 -0.09 -14.14
CA PHE A 137 11.49 -0.74 -12.84
C PHE A 137 12.08 -2.16 -12.95
N ARG A 138 11.57 -3.00 -13.85
CA ARG A 138 12.08 -4.37 -14.03
C ARG A 138 13.56 -4.41 -14.38
N LYS A 139 14.03 -3.45 -15.19
CA LYS A 139 15.45 -3.32 -15.54
C LYS A 139 16.30 -2.97 -14.31
N GLU A 140 15.81 -2.08 -13.45
CA GLU A 140 16.50 -1.68 -12.23
C GLU A 140 16.50 -2.78 -11.18
N ALA A 141 15.35 -3.43 -10.96
CA ALA A 141 15.15 -4.55 -10.05
C ALA A 141 15.77 -5.87 -10.55
N LYS A 142 16.29 -5.89 -11.80
CA LYS A 142 16.85 -7.08 -12.47
C LYS A 142 15.86 -8.25 -12.58
N ILE A 143 14.58 -7.95 -12.74
CA ILE A 143 13.50 -8.92 -12.92
C ILE A 143 13.33 -9.21 -14.41
N ALA A 144 13.24 -10.50 -14.78
CA ALA A 144 13.08 -10.87 -16.18
C ALA A 144 11.69 -10.47 -16.71
N SER A 145 11.61 -10.07 -17.99
CA SER A 145 10.35 -9.56 -18.56
C SER A 145 9.22 -10.60 -18.63
N HIS A 146 9.54 -11.89 -18.60
CA HIS A 146 8.56 -12.98 -18.65
C HIS A 146 8.16 -13.47 -17.25
N GLU A 147 8.89 -13.05 -16.22
CA GLU A 147 8.62 -13.47 -14.85
C GLU A 147 7.37 -12.72 -14.34
N PRO A 148 6.41 -13.43 -13.71
CA PRO A 148 5.29 -12.77 -13.04
C PRO A 148 5.82 -11.96 -11.85
N LEU A 149 5.22 -10.79 -11.59
CA LEU A 149 5.55 -10.03 -10.39
C LEU A 149 4.90 -10.69 -9.18
N SER A 150 5.66 -10.88 -8.11
CA SER A 150 5.08 -11.22 -6.82
C SER A 150 4.38 -10.00 -6.22
N LEU A 151 3.54 -10.21 -5.20
CA LEU A 151 2.94 -9.11 -4.43
C LEU A 151 4.02 -8.18 -3.84
N ALA A 152 5.14 -8.74 -3.40
CA ALA A 152 6.27 -7.96 -2.90
C ALA A 152 6.87 -7.06 -3.99
N ASP A 153 6.98 -7.55 -5.23
CA ASP A 153 7.50 -6.76 -6.35
C ASP A 153 6.51 -5.68 -6.79
N CYS A 154 5.20 -5.93 -6.68
CA CYS A 154 4.17 -4.91 -6.89
C CYS A 154 4.30 -3.77 -5.87
N LYS A 155 4.43 -4.09 -4.57
CA LYS A 155 4.65 -3.09 -3.51
C LYS A 155 5.95 -2.30 -3.73
N GLU A 156 7.01 -2.99 -4.15
CA GLU A 156 8.29 -2.36 -4.46
C GLU A 156 8.22 -1.46 -5.70
N PHE A 157 7.46 -1.84 -6.72
CA PHE A 157 7.16 -0.99 -7.86
C PHE A 157 6.40 0.28 -7.44
N THR A 158 5.37 0.16 -6.61
CA THR A 158 4.64 1.33 -6.09
C THR A 158 5.57 2.24 -5.27
N TYR A 159 6.38 1.68 -4.38
CA TYR A 159 7.36 2.45 -3.62
C TYR A 159 8.37 3.17 -4.52
N TRP A 160 8.85 2.49 -5.57
CA TRP A 160 9.72 3.09 -6.59
C TRP A 160 9.04 4.26 -7.32
N LEU A 161 7.75 4.12 -7.68
CA LEU A 161 6.96 5.20 -8.29
C LEU A 161 6.79 6.41 -7.37
N SER A 162 6.56 6.19 -6.06
CA SER A 162 6.47 7.29 -5.10
C SER A 162 7.76 8.12 -5.06
N LYS A 163 8.92 7.45 -5.06
CA LYS A 163 10.23 8.09 -5.12
C LYS A 163 10.44 8.83 -6.43
N LEU A 164 10.04 8.24 -7.55
CA LEU A 164 10.07 8.91 -8.85
C LEU A 164 9.24 10.20 -8.83
N ARG A 165 8.00 10.15 -8.31
CA ARG A 165 7.09 11.29 -8.21
C ARG A 165 7.66 12.41 -7.33
N PHE A 166 8.25 12.06 -6.19
CA PHE A 166 8.91 13.03 -5.30
C PHE A 166 10.06 13.78 -5.97
N ASN A 167 10.78 13.12 -6.89
CA ASN A 167 11.88 13.74 -7.62
C ASN A 167 11.41 14.51 -8.88
N LEU A 168 10.26 14.15 -9.43
CA LEU A 168 9.73 14.73 -10.67
C LEU A 168 9.01 16.06 -10.44
N TRP A 169 8.23 16.17 -9.36
CA TRP A 169 7.34 17.31 -9.13
C TRP A 169 7.82 18.22 -8.02
N ASP A 170 7.34 19.46 -8.04
CA ASP A 170 7.61 20.42 -6.97
C ASP A 170 6.94 20.01 -5.64
N PRO A 171 7.45 20.47 -4.49
CA PRO A 171 6.93 20.08 -3.18
C PRO A 171 5.45 20.43 -2.96
N ALA A 172 4.94 21.50 -3.57
CA ALA A 172 3.54 21.90 -3.39
C ALA A 172 2.60 20.93 -4.12
N ARG A 173 2.95 20.54 -5.35
CA ARG A 173 2.24 19.48 -6.08
C ARG A 173 2.31 18.15 -5.35
N VAL A 174 3.50 17.73 -4.91
CA VAL A 174 3.68 16.50 -4.13
C VAL A 174 2.75 16.46 -2.93
N ALA A 175 2.70 17.54 -2.14
CA ALA A 175 1.84 17.63 -0.97
C ALA A 175 0.34 17.67 -1.32
N SER A 176 -0.03 18.23 -2.47
CA SER A 176 -1.40 18.19 -2.98
C SER A 176 -1.83 16.78 -3.37
N ASP A 177 -0.98 16.08 -4.11
CA ASP A 177 -1.21 14.71 -4.55
C ASP A 177 -1.29 13.76 -3.34
N THR A 178 -0.37 13.87 -2.38
CA THR A 178 -0.44 13.08 -1.13
C THR A 178 -1.73 13.35 -0.36
N ARG A 179 -2.21 14.61 -0.29
CA ARG A 179 -3.51 14.93 0.31
C ARG A 179 -4.68 14.32 -0.46
N LYS A 180 -4.59 14.24 -1.79
CA LYS A 180 -5.61 13.59 -2.61
C LYS A 180 -5.68 12.09 -2.31
N GLY A 181 -4.53 11.39 -2.25
CA GLY A 181 -4.47 9.97 -1.88
C GLY A 181 -5.06 9.69 -0.51
N MET A 182 -4.69 10.48 0.52
CA MET A 182 -5.25 10.33 1.87
C MET A 182 -6.76 10.58 1.91
N ARG A 183 -7.27 11.59 1.20
CA ARG A 183 -8.72 11.83 1.13
C ARG A 183 -9.46 10.66 0.47
N TYR A 184 -8.84 10.03 -0.53
CA TYR A 184 -9.41 8.86 -1.20
C TYR A 184 -9.47 7.65 -0.24
N LEU A 185 -8.41 7.38 0.53
CA LEU A 185 -8.42 6.34 1.57
C LEU A 185 -9.55 6.57 2.58
N ASN A 186 -9.64 7.77 3.16
CA ASN A 186 -10.69 8.09 4.11
C ASN A 186 -12.09 7.95 3.51
N HIS A 187 -12.24 8.15 2.20
CA HIS A 187 -13.51 7.93 1.52
C HIS A 187 -13.82 6.43 1.39
N LEU A 188 -12.83 5.61 1.02
CA LEU A 188 -12.99 4.15 0.93
C LEU A 188 -13.37 3.53 2.28
N GLU A 189 -12.76 3.98 3.38
CA GLU A 189 -13.09 3.52 4.74
C GLU A 189 -14.54 3.86 5.14
N GLN A 190 -15.13 4.89 4.53
CA GLN A 190 -16.52 5.32 4.79
C GLN A 190 -17.55 4.68 3.85
N VAL A 191 -17.11 4.09 2.73
CA VAL A 191 -17.98 3.45 1.75
C VAL A 191 -18.12 1.97 2.15
N PRO A 192 -19.29 1.52 2.63
CA PRO A 192 -19.50 0.09 2.89
C PRO A 192 -19.28 -0.68 1.58
N GLY A 193 -18.49 -1.75 1.64
CA GLY A 193 -18.25 -2.60 0.47
C GLY A 193 -19.60 -3.09 -0.11
N PRO A 194 -19.73 -3.21 -1.44
CA PRO A 194 -20.98 -3.61 -2.09
C PRO A 194 -21.49 -5.01 -1.69
N LEU A 195 -20.68 -5.81 -0.98
CA LEU A 195 -21.04 -7.14 -0.48
C LEU A 195 -21.90 -7.14 0.81
N LEU A 196 -22.20 -5.98 1.39
CA LEU A 196 -23.13 -5.87 2.54
C LEU A 196 -24.45 -5.15 2.19
N ALA A 197 -24.62 -4.73 0.94
CA ALA A 197 -25.82 -3.99 0.49
C ALA A 197 -26.91 -4.89 -0.11
N GLU A 198 -26.67 -6.18 -0.32
CA GLU A 198 -27.67 -7.11 -0.87
C GLU A 198 -28.58 -7.77 0.19
N GLU A 199 -28.38 -7.52 1.48
CA GLU A 199 -29.26 -8.03 2.55
C GLU A 199 -30.14 -6.94 3.21
N VAL A 200 -30.69 -5.99 2.45
CA VAL A 200 -31.90 -5.27 2.91
C VAL A 200 -32.81 -4.95 1.72
N GLY A 201 -33.59 -5.95 1.33
CA GLY A 201 -34.66 -5.83 0.34
C GLY A 201 -35.75 -6.87 0.60
N VAL A 202 -36.52 -6.66 1.68
CA VAL A 202 -37.89 -7.19 1.81
C VAL A 202 -38.86 -6.08 1.43
#